data_AF-A0A2M8FVT1-F1
#
_entry.id   AF-A0A2M8FVT1-F1
#
_cell.length_a   1.000
_cell.length_b   1.000
_cell.length_c   1.000
_cell.angle_alpha   90.00
_cell.angle_beta   90.00
_cell.angle_gamma   90.00
#
_symmetry.space_group_name_H-M   'P 1'
#
loop_
_entity.id
_entity.type
_entity.pdbx_description
1 polymer ?
#
loop_
_entity_poly.entity_id
_entity_poly.type
_entity_poly.pdbx_seq_one_letter_code
_entity_poly.pdbx_strand_id
1 'polypeptide(L)'
;MKKLKKYCSLFLLTFLFACSHSSSGEATMKEATKNLNAQNLETATFAGGCFWCMEGPFEAHEGVAEVLSGYTGGKKANPTYEEVSSGRSGHFEAIQIFYNPQKISYQELLDIFWMQVDPTDAGGQFVDRGDQYRSAIFYKNEKEKQLAEASKTALEKSGRYSKPIATLILPASTFYSAEQYHQDYYKSNPIRYKFYRSRSGRDDYLDKVWTKEERKASSTHHIEEEKAKNMSSTFHKPSDEELKKKLTPLQYNVTQKDGTERSFDNEYWNNHRDGIYVDVVSGEVLFSSKDK
;
A
#
# COMPACT_ATOMS: atom_id res chain seq x y z
N MET A 1 38.30 1.17 81.00
CA MET A 1 39.45 1.77 80.29
C MET A 1 39.22 1.70 78.79
N LYS A 2 39.18 2.87 78.13
CA LYS A 2 39.64 3.25 76.76
C LYS A 2 39.31 2.32 75.56
N LYS A 3 38.48 2.78 74.60
CA LYS A 3 38.81 3.41 73.28
C LYS A 3 39.03 2.35 72.16
N LEU A 4 38.73 2.48 70.86
CA LEU A 4 38.19 3.51 69.95
C LEU A 4 37.90 2.84 68.58
N LYS A 5 36.98 3.44 67.81
CA LYS A 5 36.56 3.18 66.40
C LYS A 5 37.68 2.81 65.39
N LYS A 6 37.33 2.03 64.35
CA LYS A 6 37.60 2.36 62.93
C LYS A 6 36.82 1.46 61.94
N TYR A 7 36.31 2.12 60.89
CA TYR A 7 35.61 1.58 59.74
C TYR A 7 36.55 0.86 58.75
N CYS A 8 36.05 -0.13 58.02
CA CYS A 8 36.56 -0.46 56.68
C CYS A 8 35.44 -1.02 55.79
N SER A 9 35.24 -0.36 54.65
CA SER A 9 34.36 -0.70 53.55
C SER A 9 34.65 -2.07 52.95
N LEU A 10 33.63 -2.77 52.44
CA LEU A 10 33.77 -3.51 51.19
C LEU A 10 32.42 -3.75 50.47
N PHE A 11 32.23 -2.95 49.41
CA PHE A 11 31.51 -3.21 48.15
C PHE A 11 30.30 -4.16 48.14
N LEU A 12 29.11 -3.55 48.11
CA LEU A 12 27.91 -4.13 47.51
C LEU A 12 28.02 -3.93 45.98
N LEU A 13 28.28 -4.99 45.22
CA LEU A 13 28.30 -4.93 43.76
C LEU A 13 26.85 -4.99 43.24
N THR A 14 26.18 -3.85 43.19
CA THR A 14 24.89 -3.71 42.48
C THR A 14 25.16 -3.72 40.98
N PHE A 15 24.87 -4.83 40.31
CA PHE A 15 24.78 -4.88 38.85
C PHE A 15 23.49 -4.15 38.41
N LEU A 16 23.59 -2.84 38.21
CA LEU A 16 22.60 -2.08 37.45
C LEU A 16 22.76 -2.46 35.99
N PHE A 17 21.97 -3.44 35.53
CA PHE A 17 21.72 -3.60 34.10
C PHE A 17 20.83 -2.43 33.68
N ALA A 18 21.47 -1.32 33.29
CA ALA A 18 20.80 -0.27 32.55
C ALA A 18 20.40 -0.85 31.19
N CYS A 19 19.14 -1.30 31.07
CA CYS A 19 18.51 -1.48 29.77
C CYS A 19 18.41 -0.11 29.11
N SER A 20 19.42 0.24 28.33
CA SER A 20 19.34 1.27 27.31
C SER A 20 18.13 0.92 26.42
N HIS A 21 17.02 1.62 26.64
CA HIS A 21 15.90 1.62 25.71
C HIS A 21 16.41 2.22 24.41
N SER A 22 16.74 1.36 23.44
CA SER A 22 17.01 1.77 22.07
C SER A 22 15.75 2.44 21.52
N SER A 23 15.80 3.77 21.36
CA SER A 23 14.74 4.61 20.79
C SER A 23 14.51 4.39 19.28
N SER A 24 15.05 3.30 18.72
CA SER A 24 15.07 3.03 17.29
C SER A 24 13.69 2.67 16.72
N GLY A 25 12.79 2.08 17.51
CA GLY A 25 11.42 1.75 17.09
C GLY A 25 10.46 2.95 17.04
N GLU A 26 10.67 3.93 17.92
CA GLU A 26 9.84 5.14 17.97
C GLU A 26 10.27 6.17 16.92
N ALA A 27 11.58 6.21 16.60
CA ALA A 27 12.15 7.04 15.54
C ALA A 27 11.75 6.54 14.14
N THR A 28 11.77 5.23 13.90
CA THR A 28 11.37 4.63 12.60
C THR A 28 9.90 4.85 12.29
N MET A 29 9.01 4.70 13.28
CA MET A 29 7.58 5.02 13.10
C MET A 29 7.34 6.52 12.85
N LYS A 30 8.06 7.41 13.55
CA LYS A 30 7.96 8.86 13.32
C LYS A 30 8.48 9.28 11.94
N GLU A 31 9.54 8.63 11.45
CA GLU A 31 10.15 8.94 10.15
C GLU A 31 9.32 8.40 8.98
N ALA A 32 8.74 7.20 9.10
CA ALA A 32 7.75 6.68 8.16
C ALA A 32 6.50 7.58 8.11
N THR A 33 5.96 7.98 9.26
CA THR A 33 4.79 8.89 9.34
C THR A 33 5.09 10.28 8.75
N LYS A 34 6.34 10.76 8.88
CA LYS A 34 6.79 12.03 8.29
C LYS A 34 6.91 11.94 6.76
N ASN A 35 7.34 10.79 6.22
CA ASN A 35 7.44 10.57 4.77
C ASN A 35 6.06 10.36 4.11
N LEU A 36 5.11 9.74 4.81
CA LEU A 36 3.70 9.66 4.38
C LEU A 36 3.07 11.05 4.22
N ASN A 37 3.34 11.95 5.16
CA ASN A 37 2.89 13.34 5.09
C ASN A 37 3.58 14.16 3.98
N ALA A 38 4.83 13.84 3.63
CA ALA A 38 5.54 14.52 2.53
C ALA A 38 5.00 14.13 1.14
N GLN A 39 4.37 12.95 1.01
CA GLN A 39 3.79 12.44 -0.23
C GLN A 39 2.25 12.56 -0.28
N ASN A 40 1.61 13.19 0.71
CA ASN A 40 0.15 13.27 0.86
C ASN A 40 -0.54 11.90 0.75
N LEU A 41 0.08 10.85 1.29
CA LEU A 41 -0.49 9.50 1.23
C LEU A 41 -1.57 9.33 2.30
N GLU A 42 -2.66 8.70 1.90
CA GLU A 42 -3.71 8.21 2.78
C GLU A 42 -3.60 6.70 2.95
N THR A 43 -4.23 6.17 4.00
CA THR A 43 -4.33 4.72 4.24
C THR A 43 -5.75 4.20 4.05
N ALA A 44 -5.85 2.99 3.50
CA ALA A 44 -7.04 2.15 3.51
C ALA A 44 -6.69 0.78 4.11
N THR A 45 -7.63 0.11 4.77
CA THR A 45 -7.36 -1.20 5.41
C THR A 45 -8.49 -2.17 5.13
N PHE A 46 -8.15 -3.31 4.55
CA PHE A 46 -9.11 -4.33 4.11
C PHE A 46 -8.66 -5.73 4.55
N ALA A 47 -9.62 -6.59 4.91
CA ALA A 47 -9.42 -8.02 5.10
C ALA A 47 -10.21 -8.78 4.04
N GLY A 48 -9.59 -9.78 3.41
CA GLY A 48 -10.16 -10.49 2.26
C GLY A 48 -9.70 -11.95 2.15
N GLY A 49 -9.51 -12.61 3.30
CA GLY A 49 -8.89 -13.93 3.38
C GLY A 49 -7.38 -13.84 3.54
N CYS A 50 -6.65 -14.86 3.08
CA CYS A 50 -5.19 -14.85 3.10
C CYS A 50 -4.62 -13.56 2.49
N PHE A 51 -3.86 -12.79 3.27
CA PHE A 51 -3.37 -11.48 2.82
C PHE A 51 -2.37 -11.59 1.65
N TRP A 52 -1.69 -12.74 1.46
CA TRP A 52 -0.79 -12.97 0.32
C TRP A 52 -1.53 -12.84 -1.03
N CYS A 53 -2.82 -13.14 -1.02
CA CYS A 53 -3.68 -13.04 -2.19
C CYS A 53 -4.21 -11.61 -2.43
N MET A 54 -4.08 -10.75 -1.43
CA MET A 54 -4.68 -9.42 -1.42
C MET A 54 -3.66 -8.34 -1.77
N GLU A 55 -2.36 -8.49 -1.53
CA GLU A 55 -1.35 -7.48 -1.87
C GLU A 55 -1.30 -7.15 -3.37
N GLY A 56 -1.00 -8.17 -4.19
CA GLY A 56 -0.78 -8.01 -5.63
C GLY A 56 -1.88 -7.28 -6.41
N PRO A 57 -3.18 -7.56 -6.15
CA PRO A 57 -4.28 -6.82 -6.76
C PRO A 57 -4.26 -5.30 -6.57
N PHE A 58 -3.68 -4.77 -5.48
CA PHE A 58 -3.62 -3.32 -5.26
C PHE A 58 -2.30 -2.70 -5.71
N GLU A 59 -1.18 -3.40 -5.50
CA GLU A 59 0.16 -2.89 -5.87
C GLU A 59 0.32 -2.58 -7.36
N ALA A 60 -0.50 -3.22 -8.21
CA ALA A 60 -0.49 -2.98 -9.65
C ALA A 60 -1.12 -1.63 -10.06
N HIS A 61 -1.70 -0.86 -9.15
CA HIS A 61 -2.41 0.39 -9.48
C HIS A 61 -1.57 1.64 -9.29
N GLU A 62 -1.58 2.52 -10.29
CA GLU A 62 -0.97 3.84 -10.17
C GLU A 62 -1.63 4.62 -9.02
N GLY A 63 -0.80 5.21 -8.16
CA GLY A 63 -1.27 5.89 -6.96
C GLY A 63 -1.23 5.03 -5.72
N VAL A 64 -1.11 3.71 -5.82
CA VAL A 64 -0.74 2.87 -4.67
C VAL A 64 0.78 2.92 -4.49
N ALA A 65 1.22 3.38 -3.33
CA ALA A 65 2.64 3.51 -3.00
C ALA A 65 3.19 2.22 -2.39
N GLU A 66 2.42 1.58 -1.51
CA GLU A 66 2.81 0.39 -0.76
C GLU A 66 1.56 -0.35 -0.27
N VAL A 67 1.66 -1.68 -0.16
CA VAL A 67 0.65 -2.51 0.49
C VAL A 67 1.37 -3.40 1.50
N LEU A 68 0.96 -3.34 2.76
CA LEU A 68 1.53 -4.16 3.82
C LEU A 68 0.55 -5.25 4.24
N SER A 69 1.03 -6.48 4.33
CA SER A 69 0.33 -7.57 5.03
C SER A 69 0.40 -7.38 6.54
N GLY A 70 -0.70 -7.68 7.25
CA GLY A 70 -0.75 -7.53 8.70
C GLY A 70 -2.05 -7.99 9.35
N TYR A 71 -2.23 -7.53 10.59
CA TYR A 71 -3.27 -7.98 11.51
C TYR A 71 -4.02 -6.81 12.14
N THR A 72 -5.34 -6.83 12.14
CA THR A 72 -6.17 -5.78 12.77
C THR A 72 -7.54 -6.32 13.21
N GLY A 73 -8.35 -5.52 13.90
CA GLY A 73 -9.71 -5.85 14.35
C GLY A 73 -9.80 -6.70 15.63
N GLY A 74 -8.68 -7.32 16.05
CA GLY A 74 -8.62 -8.12 17.27
C GLY A 74 -8.24 -7.33 18.52
N LYS A 75 -8.18 -8.04 19.66
CA LYS A 75 -7.90 -7.44 20.97
C LYS A 75 -6.46 -7.63 21.43
N LYS A 76 -5.70 -8.50 20.77
CA LYS A 76 -4.35 -8.86 21.20
C LYS A 76 -3.36 -7.80 20.70
N ALA A 77 -2.62 -7.19 21.59
CA ALA A 77 -1.52 -6.33 21.19
C ALA A 77 -0.36 -7.15 20.61
N ASN A 78 0.21 -6.70 19.49
CA ASN A 78 1.37 -7.30 18.81
C ASN A 78 1.21 -8.83 18.59
N PRO A 79 0.17 -9.28 17.88
CA PRO A 79 -0.06 -10.70 17.66
C PRO A 79 0.99 -11.29 16.68
N THR A 80 1.36 -12.56 16.87
CA THR A 80 2.19 -13.30 15.89
C THR A 80 1.31 -14.02 14.86
N TYR A 81 1.90 -14.43 13.74
CA TYR A 81 1.19 -15.22 12.73
C TYR A 81 0.53 -16.47 13.31
N GLU A 82 1.19 -17.21 14.21
CA GLU A 82 0.61 -18.42 14.82
C GLU A 82 -0.64 -18.12 15.64
N GLU A 83 -0.69 -16.97 16.29
CA GLU A 83 -1.81 -16.55 17.13
C GLU A 83 -3.00 -16.09 16.32
N VAL A 84 -2.74 -15.49 15.15
CA VAL A 84 -3.77 -15.06 14.20
C VAL A 84 -4.29 -16.24 13.39
N SER A 85 -3.39 -17.03 12.79
CA SER A 85 -3.75 -18.19 11.98
C SER A 85 -4.46 -19.30 12.78
N SER A 86 -4.21 -19.39 14.10
CA SER A 86 -4.98 -20.27 14.99
C SER A 86 -6.38 -19.75 15.34
N GLY A 87 -6.72 -18.51 14.97
CA GLY A 87 -8.01 -17.86 15.24
C GLY A 87 -8.18 -17.36 16.68
N ARG A 88 -7.14 -17.44 17.53
CA ARG A 88 -7.25 -17.14 18.97
C ARG A 88 -7.08 -15.66 19.31
N SER A 89 -6.43 -14.89 18.44
CA SER A 89 -6.14 -13.47 18.69
C SER A 89 -7.35 -12.55 18.44
N GLY A 90 -8.35 -13.04 17.70
CA GLY A 90 -9.50 -12.26 17.23
C GLY A 90 -9.16 -11.27 16.10
N HIS A 91 -7.91 -11.27 15.60
CA HIS A 91 -7.52 -10.45 14.47
C HIS A 91 -7.94 -11.09 13.14
N PHE A 92 -8.11 -10.22 12.16
CA PHE A 92 -8.18 -10.55 10.75
C PHE A 92 -6.78 -10.53 10.16
N GLU A 93 -6.51 -11.43 9.22
CA GLU A 93 -5.51 -11.17 8.19
C GLU A 93 -6.01 -10.04 7.30
N ALA A 94 -5.22 -8.98 7.19
CA ALA A 94 -5.58 -7.75 6.52
C ALA A 94 -4.39 -7.17 5.75
N ILE A 95 -4.70 -6.26 4.85
CA ILE A 95 -3.73 -5.41 4.17
C ILE A 95 -3.93 -3.95 4.57
N GLN A 96 -2.85 -3.19 4.67
CA GLN A 96 -2.86 -1.74 4.78
C GLN A 96 -2.27 -1.14 3.51
N ILE A 97 -3.08 -0.40 2.78
CA ILE A 97 -2.73 0.21 1.50
C ILE A 97 -2.38 1.68 1.76
N PHE A 98 -1.19 2.09 1.36
CA PHE A 98 -0.76 3.48 1.34
C PHE A 98 -0.95 4.00 -0.09
N TYR A 99 -1.78 5.01 -0.27
CA TYR A 99 -2.16 5.49 -1.60
C TYR A 99 -2.24 7.02 -1.68
N ASN A 100 -2.00 7.56 -2.86
CA ASN A 100 -2.16 8.97 -3.16
C ASN A 100 -3.61 9.22 -3.63
N PRO A 101 -4.43 9.94 -2.83
CA PRO A 101 -5.84 10.19 -3.15
C PRO A 101 -6.06 11.05 -4.40
N GLN A 102 -5.01 11.70 -4.94
CA GLN A 102 -5.06 12.44 -6.20
C GLN A 102 -4.90 11.54 -7.43
N LYS A 103 -4.39 10.31 -7.26
CA LYS A 103 -4.17 9.34 -8.34
C LYS A 103 -5.18 8.22 -8.35
N ILE A 104 -5.49 7.69 -7.16
CA ILE A 104 -6.49 6.65 -6.93
C ILE A 104 -7.36 7.02 -5.72
N SER A 105 -8.66 6.93 -5.88
CA SER A 105 -9.64 7.25 -4.84
C SER A 105 -9.91 6.05 -3.94
N TYR A 106 -10.44 6.33 -2.73
CA TYR A 106 -10.93 5.27 -1.84
C TYR A 106 -12.04 4.42 -2.48
N GLN A 107 -12.88 5.02 -3.35
CA GLN A 107 -13.92 4.29 -4.07
C GLN A 107 -13.33 3.27 -5.05
N GLU A 108 -12.29 3.65 -5.80
CA GLU A 108 -11.59 2.72 -6.70
C GLU A 108 -10.95 1.57 -5.91
N LEU A 109 -10.40 1.84 -4.72
CA LEU A 109 -9.89 0.80 -3.83
C LEU A 109 -11.01 -0.15 -3.33
N LEU A 110 -12.21 0.37 -3.04
CA LEU A 110 -13.37 -0.47 -2.70
C LEU A 110 -13.79 -1.34 -3.89
N ASP A 111 -13.80 -0.78 -5.10
CA ASP A 111 -14.19 -1.51 -6.31
C ASP A 111 -13.21 -2.66 -6.59
N ILE A 112 -11.90 -2.41 -6.46
CA ILE A 112 -10.87 -3.46 -6.52
C ILE A 112 -11.12 -4.51 -5.44
N PHE A 113 -11.34 -4.09 -4.19
CA PHE A 113 -11.58 -4.99 -3.06
C PHE A 113 -12.75 -5.96 -3.32
N TRP A 114 -13.89 -5.47 -3.79
CA TRP A 114 -15.07 -6.29 -4.07
C TRP A 114 -14.81 -7.35 -5.15
N MET A 115 -13.86 -7.09 -6.04
CA MET A 115 -13.42 -8.03 -7.08
C MET A 115 -12.39 -9.06 -6.62
N GLN A 116 -11.92 -8.99 -5.38
CA GLN A 116 -10.95 -9.94 -4.82
C GLN A 116 -11.55 -10.90 -3.80
N VAL A 117 -12.80 -10.73 -3.39
CA VAL A 117 -13.44 -11.50 -2.31
C VAL A 117 -14.70 -12.23 -2.77
N ASP A 118 -15.11 -13.27 -2.04
CA ASP A 118 -16.51 -13.69 -1.98
C ASP A 118 -17.19 -12.87 -0.88
N PRO A 119 -17.97 -11.83 -1.23
CA PRO A 119 -18.56 -10.95 -0.25
C PRO A 119 -19.76 -11.58 0.46
N THR A 120 -20.18 -12.78 0.07
CA THR A 120 -21.29 -13.54 0.67
C THR A 120 -20.84 -14.59 1.69
N ASP A 121 -19.52 -14.83 1.80
CA ASP A 121 -18.97 -15.84 2.70
C ASP A 121 -18.64 -15.25 4.09
N ALA A 122 -19.45 -15.61 5.07
CA ALA A 122 -19.30 -15.18 6.46
C ALA A 122 -18.28 -16.03 7.26
N GLY A 123 -17.80 -17.15 6.72
CA GLY A 123 -17.01 -18.14 7.47
C GLY A 123 -15.53 -18.21 7.11
N GLY A 124 -15.04 -17.26 6.32
CA GLY A 124 -13.70 -17.26 5.73
C GLY A 124 -13.76 -17.02 4.23
N GLN A 125 -12.64 -17.06 3.53
CA GLN A 125 -12.58 -16.83 2.09
C GLN A 125 -12.03 -18.08 1.40
N PHE A 126 -12.85 -18.69 0.56
CA PHE A 126 -12.48 -19.87 -0.22
C PHE A 126 -12.00 -21.02 0.69
N VAL A 127 -10.82 -21.59 0.45
CA VAL A 127 -10.22 -22.62 1.31
C VAL A 127 -9.79 -22.11 2.70
N ASP A 128 -9.61 -20.80 2.86
CA ASP A 128 -9.18 -20.21 4.13
C ASP A 128 -10.39 -20.01 5.05
N ARG A 129 -10.49 -20.80 6.11
CA ARG A 129 -11.66 -20.82 7.01
C ARG A 129 -11.31 -20.30 8.41
N GLY A 130 -12.24 -19.55 9.00
CA GLY A 130 -12.10 -18.97 10.33
C GLY A 130 -12.31 -17.46 10.33
N ASP A 131 -12.52 -16.91 11.52
CA ASP A 131 -12.82 -15.48 11.70
C ASP A 131 -11.72 -14.57 11.17
N GLN A 132 -10.47 -15.02 11.25
CA GLN A 132 -9.29 -14.32 10.76
C GLN A 132 -9.25 -14.19 9.23
N TYR A 133 -10.02 -15.01 8.51
CA TYR A 133 -10.09 -15.02 7.05
C TYR A 133 -11.38 -14.43 6.50
N ARG A 134 -12.26 -13.87 7.34
CA ARG A 134 -13.49 -13.21 6.86
C ARG A 134 -13.16 -11.92 6.13
N SER A 135 -14.07 -11.49 5.26
CA SER A 135 -13.95 -10.20 4.57
C SER A 135 -14.42 -9.03 5.46
N ALA A 136 -13.63 -7.95 5.50
CA ALA A 136 -13.96 -6.73 6.24
C ALA A 136 -13.32 -5.48 5.62
N ILE A 137 -14.02 -4.36 5.72
CA ILE A 137 -13.53 -3.02 5.38
C ILE A 137 -13.38 -2.23 6.69
N PHE A 138 -12.18 -1.74 6.96
CA PHE A 138 -11.87 -0.97 8.17
C PHE A 138 -11.82 0.52 7.84
N TYR A 139 -12.82 1.29 8.28
CA TYR A 139 -12.93 2.72 7.99
C TYR A 139 -12.23 3.57 9.06
N LYS A 140 -11.47 4.59 8.64
CA LYS A 140 -10.75 5.51 9.54
C LYS A 140 -11.57 6.74 9.94
N ASN A 141 -12.58 7.09 9.14
CA ASN A 141 -13.42 8.26 9.36
C ASN A 141 -14.82 8.05 8.75
N GLU A 142 -15.72 9.01 9.00
CA GLU A 142 -17.12 8.93 8.56
C GLU A 142 -17.27 8.94 7.04
N LYS A 143 -16.39 9.62 6.30
CA LYS A 143 -16.41 9.64 4.83
C LYS A 143 -16.14 8.25 4.27
N GLU A 144 -15.12 7.56 4.77
CA GLU A 144 -14.82 6.18 4.36
C GLU A 144 -15.94 5.22 4.72
N LYS A 145 -16.54 5.37 5.91
CA LYS A 145 -17.69 4.56 6.32
C LYS A 145 -18.84 4.70 5.32
N GLN A 146 -19.21 5.94 4.98
CA GLN A 146 -20.28 6.21 4.02
C GLN A 146 -19.98 5.64 2.63
N LEU A 147 -18.75 5.76 2.14
CA LEU A 147 -18.33 5.18 0.87
C LEU A 147 -18.37 3.65 0.90
N ALA A 148 -17.90 3.02 1.98
CA ALA A 148 -17.95 1.58 2.16
C ALA A 148 -19.40 1.07 2.18
N GLU A 149 -20.27 1.70 2.96
CA GLU A 149 -21.70 1.35 3.04
C GLU A 149 -22.43 1.57 1.71
N ALA A 150 -22.14 2.67 1.01
CA ALA A 150 -22.68 2.94 -0.32
C ALA A 150 -22.21 1.90 -1.35
N SER A 151 -20.93 1.54 -1.35
CA SER A 151 -20.38 0.52 -2.26
C SER A 151 -20.97 -0.87 -2.00
N LYS A 152 -21.15 -1.25 -0.72
CA LYS A 152 -21.84 -2.49 -0.32
C LYS A 152 -23.29 -2.50 -0.82
N THR A 153 -24.00 -1.39 -0.61
CA THR A 153 -25.39 -1.25 -1.08
C THR A 153 -25.49 -1.32 -2.60
N ALA A 154 -24.55 -0.72 -3.33
CA ALA A 154 -24.48 -0.81 -4.79
C ALA A 154 -24.24 -2.25 -5.25
N LEU A 155 -23.36 -2.97 -4.57
CA LEU A 155 -23.08 -4.38 -4.85
C LEU A 155 -24.30 -5.27 -4.59
N GLU A 156 -25.02 -5.06 -3.49
CA GLU A 156 -26.29 -5.75 -3.20
C GLU A 156 -27.34 -5.50 -4.29
N LYS A 157 -27.45 -4.26 -4.78
CA LYS A 157 -28.41 -3.89 -5.83
C LYS A 157 -28.00 -4.32 -7.23
N SER A 158 -26.75 -4.72 -7.45
CA SER A 158 -26.26 -5.15 -8.76
C SER A 158 -26.93 -6.41 -9.30
N GLY A 159 -27.58 -7.20 -8.44
CA GLY A 159 -28.16 -8.50 -8.79
C GLY A 159 -27.12 -9.62 -8.99
N ARG A 160 -25.82 -9.33 -8.73
CA ARG A 160 -24.72 -10.28 -8.92
C ARG A 160 -24.73 -11.42 -7.88
N TYR A 161 -25.30 -11.17 -6.71
CA TYR A 161 -25.35 -12.12 -5.60
C TYR A 161 -26.78 -12.41 -5.17
N SER A 162 -27.12 -13.69 -5.04
CA SER A 162 -28.40 -14.14 -4.48
C SER A 162 -28.39 -14.20 -2.96
N LYS A 163 -27.21 -14.26 -2.35
CA LYS A 163 -27.01 -14.23 -0.90
C LYS A 163 -26.73 -12.81 -0.42
N PRO A 164 -27.11 -12.46 0.82
CA PRO A 164 -26.73 -11.18 1.42
C PRO A 164 -25.21 -10.99 1.48
N ILE A 165 -24.75 -9.74 1.42
CA ILE A 165 -23.34 -9.40 1.56
C ILE A 165 -22.93 -9.48 3.04
N ALA A 166 -22.11 -10.47 3.35
CA ALA A 166 -21.58 -10.79 4.68
C ALA A 166 -20.35 -9.97 5.07
N THR A 167 -19.70 -9.29 4.12
CA THR A 167 -18.53 -8.43 4.40
C THR A 167 -18.87 -7.39 5.46
N LEU A 168 -18.00 -7.32 6.47
CA LEU A 168 -18.12 -6.43 7.61
C LEU A 168 -17.62 -5.03 7.26
N ILE A 169 -18.24 -4.00 7.85
CA ILE A 169 -17.74 -2.61 7.80
C ILE A 169 -17.49 -2.22 9.26
N LEU A 170 -16.22 -2.09 9.63
CA LEU A 170 -15.78 -1.95 11.02
C LEU A 170 -14.95 -0.68 11.20
N PRO A 171 -14.98 -0.03 12.37
CA PRO A 171 -14.04 1.06 12.64
C PRO A 171 -12.61 0.52 12.63
N ALA A 172 -11.69 1.28 12.04
CA ALA A 172 -10.28 0.95 12.05
C ALA A 172 -9.72 0.90 13.48
N SER A 173 -8.97 -0.16 13.75
CA SER A 173 -8.18 -0.34 14.98
C SER A 173 -6.69 -0.36 14.65
N THR A 174 -5.83 -0.52 15.67
CA THR A 174 -4.39 -0.70 15.47
C THR A 174 -4.10 -1.80 14.45
N PHE A 175 -3.34 -1.44 13.42
CA PHE A 175 -2.80 -2.36 12.44
C PHE A 175 -1.40 -2.78 12.89
N TYR A 176 -1.17 -4.09 12.98
CA TYR A 176 0.12 -4.68 13.28
C TYR A 176 0.69 -5.26 11.98
N SER A 177 1.81 -4.75 11.50
CA SER A 177 2.48 -5.31 10.33
C SER A 177 2.86 -6.78 10.61
N ALA A 178 2.59 -7.65 9.65
CA ALA A 178 3.02 -9.04 9.71
C ALA A 178 4.54 -9.15 9.56
N GLU A 179 5.07 -10.29 9.96
CA GLU A 179 6.48 -10.62 9.87
C GLU A 179 7.00 -10.47 8.44
N GLN A 180 8.27 -10.06 8.27
CA GLN A 180 8.83 -9.68 6.97
C GLN A 180 8.68 -10.76 5.88
N TYR A 181 8.66 -12.03 6.26
CA TYR A 181 8.52 -13.14 5.31
C TYR A 181 7.11 -13.26 4.70
N HIS A 182 6.12 -12.56 5.26
CA HIS A 182 4.77 -12.45 4.72
C HIS A 182 4.60 -11.33 3.70
N GLN A 183 5.44 -10.28 3.79
CA GLN A 183 5.38 -9.15 2.87
C GLN A 183 5.82 -9.59 1.48
N ASP A 184 5.12 -9.12 0.44
CA ASP A 184 5.45 -9.44 -0.95
C ASP A 184 5.53 -10.96 -1.22
N TYR A 185 4.76 -11.78 -0.50
CA TYR A 185 4.93 -13.25 -0.56
C TYR A 185 4.75 -13.80 -1.98
N TYR A 186 3.84 -13.20 -2.76
CA TYR A 186 3.60 -13.58 -4.14
C TYR A 186 4.79 -13.30 -5.07
N LYS A 187 5.64 -12.32 -4.74
CA LYS A 187 6.88 -12.00 -5.45
C LYS A 187 8.05 -12.85 -4.95
N SER A 188 8.20 -12.97 -3.63
CA SER A 188 9.34 -13.65 -3.01
C SER A 188 9.25 -15.18 -3.08
N ASN A 189 8.04 -15.74 -3.11
CA ASN A 189 7.80 -17.19 -3.14
C ASN A 189 6.85 -17.60 -4.28
N PRO A 190 7.14 -17.24 -5.55
CA PRO A 190 6.16 -17.27 -6.64
C PRO A 190 5.65 -18.67 -6.98
N ILE A 191 6.50 -19.71 -6.85
CA ILE A 191 6.10 -21.10 -7.14
C ILE A 191 5.11 -21.59 -6.09
N ARG A 192 5.44 -21.40 -4.81
CA ARG A 192 4.59 -21.84 -3.69
C ARG A 192 3.29 -21.04 -3.66
N TYR A 193 3.37 -19.73 -3.88
CA TYR A 193 2.21 -18.87 -3.99
C TYR A 193 1.28 -19.31 -5.13
N LYS A 194 1.79 -19.53 -6.35
CA LYS A 194 0.96 -19.99 -7.49
C LYS A 194 0.30 -21.35 -7.23
N PHE A 195 1.04 -22.28 -6.64
CA PHE A 195 0.50 -23.59 -6.26
C PHE A 195 -0.65 -23.47 -5.25
N TYR A 196 -0.50 -22.59 -4.25
CA TYR A 196 -1.51 -22.29 -3.25
C TYR A 196 -2.72 -21.60 -3.89
N ARG A 197 -2.51 -20.49 -4.60
CA ARG A 197 -3.55 -19.68 -5.24
C ARG A 197 -4.43 -20.49 -6.18
N SER A 198 -3.81 -21.29 -7.06
CA SER A 198 -4.53 -22.17 -8.01
C SER A 198 -5.39 -23.25 -7.35
N ARG A 199 -5.09 -23.63 -6.10
CA ARG A 199 -5.89 -24.59 -5.32
C ARG A 199 -6.83 -23.95 -4.32
N SER A 200 -6.78 -22.63 -4.17
CA SER A 200 -7.61 -21.92 -3.21
C SER A 200 -9.08 -21.87 -3.62
N GLY A 201 -9.39 -22.05 -4.91
CA GLY A 201 -10.73 -21.81 -5.48
C GLY A 201 -11.06 -20.32 -5.66
N ARG A 202 -10.14 -19.40 -5.31
CA ARG A 202 -10.36 -17.98 -5.48
C ARG A 202 -10.53 -17.58 -6.95
N ASP A 203 -9.60 -17.97 -7.81
CA ASP A 203 -9.65 -17.57 -9.22
C ASP A 203 -10.87 -18.17 -9.94
N ASP A 204 -11.18 -19.44 -9.67
CA ASP A 204 -12.38 -20.09 -10.22
C ASP A 204 -13.67 -19.35 -9.85
N TYR A 205 -13.76 -18.88 -8.60
CA TYR A 205 -14.88 -18.08 -8.15
C TYR A 205 -14.93 -16.71 -8.83
N LEU A 206 -13.79 -16.01 -8.86
CA LEU A 206 -13.74 -14.66 -9.43
C LEU A 206 -14.04 -14.67 -10.93
N ASP A 207 -13.56 -15.67 -11.66
CA ASP A 207 -13.82 -15.83 -13.10
C ASP A 207 -15.29 -16.24 -13.40
N LYS A 208 -16.00 -16.78 -12.39
CA LYS A 208 -17.44 -17.08 -12.50
C LYS A 208 -18.31 -15.85 -12.25
N VAL A 209 -17.87 -14.94 -11.38
CA VAL A 209 -18.68 -13.81 -10.88
C VAL A 209 -18.42 -12.53 -11.68
N TRP A 210 -17.19 -12.36 -12.17
CA TRP A 210 -16.74 -11.17 -12.89
C TRP A 210 -16.41 -11.54 -14.33
N THR A 211 -16.74 -10.66 -15.27
CA THR A 211 -16.36 -10.89 -16.68
C THR A 211 -14.86 -10.74 -16.86
N LYS A 212 -14.32 -11.28 -17.96
CA LYS A 212 -12.89 -11.11 -18.29
C LYS A 212 -12.53 -9.65 -18.48
N GLU A 213 -13.45 -8.85 -19.02
CA GLU A 213 -13.29 -7.41 -19.24
C GLU A 213 -13.25 -6.67 -17.90
N GLU A 214 -14.15 -6.99 -16.96
CA GLU A 214 -14.12 -6.44 -15.60
C GLU A 214 -12.80 -6.81 -14.91
N ARG A 215 -12.42 -8.09 -14.94
CA ARG A 215 -11.17 -8.59 -14.35
C ARG A 215 -9.96 -7.87 -14.94
N LYS A 216 -9.92 -7.71 -16.26
CA LYS A 216 -8.87 -6.95 -16.95
C LYS A 216 -8.89 -5.47 -16.55
N ALA A 217 -10.05 -4.83 -16.48
CA ALA A 217 -10.16 -3.44 -16.01
C ALA A 217 -9.65 -3.27 -14.58
N SER A 218 -9.84 -4.28 -13.72
CA SER A 218 -9.34 -4.30 -12.34
C SER A 218 -7.86 -4.68 -12.22
N SER A 219 -7.27 -5.38 -13.19
CA SER A 219 -5.89 -5.90 -13.11
C SER A 219 -4.88 -5.15 -13.97
N THR A 220 -5.36 -4.27 -14.85
CA THR A 220 -4.54 -3.55 -15.84
C THR A 220 -4.91 -2.08 -15.79
N HIS A 221 -3.92 -1.20 -15.95
CA HIS A 221 -4.07 0.25 -16.14
C HIS A 221 -5.07 0.60 -17.27
N HIS A 222 -6.37 0.47 -17.05
CA HIS A 222 -7.40 0.96 -17.97
C HIS A 222 -7.75 2.43 -17.76
N ILE A 223 -7.04 3.09 -16.84
CA ILE A 223 -7.03 4.55 -16.72
C ILE A 223 -6.06 5.18 -17.72
N GLU A 224 -5.03 4.48 -18.22
CA GLU A 224 -4.00 5.12 -19.04
C GLU A 224 -4.42 5.40 -20.50
N GLU A 225 -5.21 4.59 -21.20
CA GLU A 225 -5.56 4.92 -22.60
C GLU A 225 -6.56 6.09 -22.73
N GLU A 226 -7.43 6.27 -21.74
CA GLU A 226 -8.39 7.37 -21.69
C GLU A 226 -7.80 8.61 -20.98
N LYS A 227 -7.02 8.45 -19.88
CA LYS A 227 -6.32 9.58 -19.24
C LYS A 227 -5.08 10.02 -20.00
N ALA A 228 -4.31 9.19 -20.71
CA ALA A 228 -3.19 9.66 -21.52
C ALA A 228 -3.68 10.47 -22.72
N LYS A 229 -4.82 10.11 -23.32
CA LYS A 229 -5.48 10.95 -24.32
C LYS A 229 -5.98 12.28 -23.73
N ASN A 230 -6.50 12.28 -22.49
CA ASN A 230 -6.95 13.50 -21.82
C ASN A 230 -5.80 14.36 -21.23
N MET A 231 -4.71 13.77 -20.71
CA MET A 231 -3.55 14.48 -20.17
C MET A 231 -2.63 14.99 -21.29
N SER A 232 -2.43 14.22 -22.37
CA SER A 232 -1.74 14.72 -23.56
C SER A 232 -2.47 15.94 -24.16
N SER A 233 -3.80 16.02 -24.02
CA SER A 233 -4.57 17.21 -24.40
C SER A 233 -4.37 18.42 -23.47
N THR A 234 -3.77 18.23 -22.29
CA THR A 234 -3.50 19.29 -21.29
C THR A 234 -2.08 19.85 -21.40
N PHE A 235 -1.13 19.11 -21.98
CA PHE A 235 0.24 19.56 -22.22
C PHE A 235 0.39 20.12 -23.64
N HIS A 236 0.36 21.46 -23.74
CA HIS A 236 0.56 22.14 -25.02
C HIS A 236 2.01 22.62 -25.15
N LYS A 237 2.67 22.28 -26.27
CA LYS A 237 3.98 22.83 -26.63
C LYS A 237 3.85 24.35 -26.87
N PRO A 238 4.54 25.21 -26.08
CA PRO A 238 4.55 26.65 -26.31
C PRO A 238 5.13 27.02 -27.68
N SER A 239 4.86 28.24 -28.13
CA SER A 239 5.41 28.75 -29.38
C SER A 239 6.95 28.86 -29.34
N ASP A 240 7.60 28.83 -30.50
CA ASP A 240 9.06 28.94 -30.60
C ASP A 240 9.61 30.22 -29.94
N GLU A 241 8.87 31.33 -30.02
CA GLU A 241 9.24 32.59 -29.37
C GLU A 241 9.17 32.50 -27.84
N GLU A 242 8.19 31.79 -27.30
CA GLU A 242 8.07 31.55 -25.86
C GLU A 242 9.17 30.60 -25.36
N LEU A 243 9.48 29.55 -26.15
CA LEU A 243 10.55 28.62 -25.83
C LEU A 243 11.91 29.32 -25.77
N LYS A 244 12.20 30.25 -26.69
CA LYS A 244 13.43 31.07 -26.66
C LYS A 244 13.54 31.97 -25.43
N LYS A 245 12.40 32.38 -24.84
CA LYS A 245 12.37 33.19 -23.60
C LYS A 245 12.49 32.33 -22.34
N LYS A 246 11.94 31.11 -22.37
CA LYS A 246 11.83 30.21 -21.21
C LYS A 246 13.05 29.30 -21.03
N LEU A 247 13.59 28.77 -22.12
CA LEU A 247 14.65 27.77 -22.08
C LEU A 247 16.03 28.41 -22.08
N THR A 248 17.00 27.73 -21.46
CA THR A 248 18.41 28.11 -21.64
C THR A 248 18.86 27.84 -23.08
N PRO A 249 19.94 28.50 -23.57
CA PRO A 249 20.46 28.25 -24.92
C PRO A 249 20.75 26.77 -25.20
N LEU A 250 21.26 26.04 -24.19
CA LEU A 250 21.53 24.62 -24.29
C LEU A 250 20.24 23.80 -24.38
N GLN A 251 19.26 24.04 -23.49
CA GLN A 251 17.97 23.35 -23.51
C GLN A 251 17.22 23.58 -24.82
N TYR A 252 17.20 24.80 -25.34
CA TYR A 252 16.58 25.11 -26.62
C TYR A 252 17.29 24.38 -27.77
N ASN A 253 18.62 24.36 -27.78
CA ASN A 253 19.39 23.65 -28.80
C ASN A 253 19.16 22.13 -28.76
N VAL A 254 19.13 21.53 -27.56
CA VAL A 254 18.88 20.09 -27.38
C VAL A 254 17.45 19.72 -27.80
N THR A 255 16.45 20.47 -27.32
CA THR A 255 15.03 20.10 -27.52
C THR A 255 14.45 20.52 -28.87
N GLN A 256 14.97 21.57 -29.51
CA GLN A 256 14.40 22.11 -30.76
C GLN A 256 15.32 21.96 -31.98
N LYS A 257 16.59 21.60 -31.80
CA LYS A 257 17.58 21.51 -32.89
C LYS A 257 18.38 20.20 -32.88
N ASP A 258 17.86 19.18 -32.19
CA ASP A 258 18.50 17.86 -32.05
C ASP A 258 19.96 17.93 -31.56
N GLY A 259 20.27 18.95 -30.75
CA GLY A 259 21.60 19.10 -30.15
C GLY A 259 21.84 18.05 -29.07
N THR A 260 23.10 17.75 -28.79
CA THR A 260 23.52 16.90 -27.66
C THR A 260 24.31 17.72 -26.66
N GLU A 261 23.95 17.65 -25.39
CA GLU A 261 24.74 18.26 -24.31
C GLU A 261 26.08 17.52 -24.11
N ARG A 262 27.03 18.17 -23.41
CA ARG A 262 28.32 17.54 -23.10
C ARG A 262 28.14 16.49 -22.01
N SER A 263 28.83 15.36 -22.15
CA SER A 263 28.79 14.27 -21.17
C SER A 263 29.25 14.75 -19.79
N PHE A 264 28.50 14.34 -18.75
CA PHE A 264 28.78 14.62 -17.33
C PHE A 264 28.77 16.11 -16.94
N ASP A 265 28.25 16.98 -17.81
CA ASP A 265 28.23 18.43 -17.63
C ASP A 265 26.78 18.95 -17.64
N ASN A 266 25.94 18.36 -16.79
CA ASN A 266 24.55 18.77 -16.56
C ASN A 266 24.15 18.56 -15.09
N GLU A 267 22.96 19.00 -14.68
CA GLU A 267 22.53 18.87 -13.28
C GLU A 267 22.10 17.43 -12.91
N TYR A 268 21.62 16.67 -13.90
CA TYR A 268 20.91 15.41 -13.67
C TYR A 268 21.73 14.15 -13.90
N TRP A 269 22.98 14.24 -14.39
CA TRP A 269 23.80 13.08 -14.76
C TRP A 269 24.01 12.13 -13.57
N ASN A 270 24.26 12.65 -12.36
CA ASN A 270 24.40 11.85 -11.12
C ASN A 270 23.26 12.06 -10.12
N ASN A 271 22.09 12.50 -10.60
CA ASN A 271 20.95 12.70 -9.71
C ASN A 271 20.29 11.35 -9.37
N HIS A 272 20.22 11.05 -8.07
CA HIS A 272 19.55 9.87 -7.48
C HIS A 272 18.41 10.27 -6.54
N ARG A 273 17.96 11.53 -6.61
CA ARG A 273 16.83 12.01 -5.82
C ARG A 273 15.54 11.40 -6.36
N ASP A 274 14.68 10.94 -5.47
CA ASP A 274 13.35 10.46 -5.83
C ASP A 274 12.52 11.56 -6.50
N GLY A 275 11.88 11.24 -7.62
CA GLY A 275 11.07 12.19 -8.36
C GLY A 275 10.61 11.71 -9.74
N ILE A 276 10.05 12.66 -10.49
CA ILE A 276 9.66 12.50 -11.89
C ILE A 276 10.47 13.47 -12.75
N TYR A 277 10.78 13.03 -13.97
CA TYR A 277 11.42 13.81 -15.00
C TYR A 277 10.36 14.21 -16.03
N VAL A 278 10.22 15.51 -16.23
CA VAL A 278 9.23 16.08 -17.14
C VAL A 278 9.92 16.69 -18.36
N ASP A 279 9.21 16.72 -19.48
CA ASP A 279 9.61 17.45 -20.67
C ASP A 279 9.73 18.93 -20.32
N VAL A 280 10.93 19.49 -20.48
CA VAL A 280 11.20 20.90 -20.20
C VAL A 280 10.41 21.84 -21.13
N VAL A 281 9.96 21.34 -22.28
CA VAL A 281 9.18 22.08 -23.28
C VAL A 281 7.71 22.15 -22.86
N SER A 282 7.05 21.00 -22.75
CA SER A 282 5.59 20.89 -22.54
C SER A 282 5.17 20.72 -21.08
N GLY A 283 6.07 20.25 -20.21
CA GLY A 283 5.75 19.84 -18.84
C GLY A 283 5.16 18.43 -18.73
N GLU A 284 5.05 17.71 -19.85
CA GLU A 284 4.61 16.32 -19.89
C GLU A 284 5.55 15.42 -19.08
N VAL A 285 5.01 14.48 -18.30
CA VAL A 285 5.85 13.54 -17.53
C VAL A 285 6.45 12.51 -18.49
N LEU A 286 7.77 12.33 -18.45
CA LEU A 286 8.49 11.42 -19.33
C LEU A 286 8.95 10.13 -18.63
N PHE A 287 9.59 10.22 -17.46
CA PHE A 287 10.09 9.05 -16.74
C PHE A 287 10.21 9.29 -15.23
N SER A 288 10.25 8.21 -14.43
CA SER A 288 10.46 8.27 -12.99
C SER A 288 11.94 8.05 -12.63
N SER A 289 12.37 8.55 -11.47
CA SER A 289 13.68 8.21 -10.89
C SER A 289 13.84 6.71 -10.59
N LYS A 290 12.74 5.95 -10.48
CA LYS A 290 12.77 4.49 -10.31
C LYS A 290 13.29 3.75 -11.54
N ASP A 291 13.21 4.39 -12.71
CA ASP A 291 13.61 3.84 -14.01
C ASP A 291 14.95 4.43 -14.51
N LYS A 292 15.61 5.27 -13.70
CA LYS A 292 16.82 6.02 -14.06
C LYS A 292 18.11 5.26 -13.74
#